data_AF-A0A935AZ49-F1
#
_entry.id   AF-A0A935AZ49-F1
#
_cell.length_a   1.000
_cell.length_b   1.000
_cell.length_c   1.000
_cell.angle_alpha   90.00
_cell.angle_beta   90.00
_cell.angle_gamma   90.00
#
_symmetry.space_group_name_H-M   'P 1'
#
loop_
_entity.id
_entity.type
_entity.pdbx_description
1 polymer ?
#
loop_
_entity_poly.entity_id
_entity_poly.type
_entity_poly.pdbx_seq_one_letter_code
_entity_poly.pdbx_strand_id
1 'polypeptide(L)'
;MSSATERRTRLGVGGIIALTWVSLVLLLAVAGPLLPLPDPSRQAPCATKQPKPETGPDGRPVEVDGRVRMVPQPGCSFQQAADDRPGAQPSPAHAFGTDQIGRDLLSRVVAGSRNVAIIAFGSVMTAIVIGGSIGMASAFVGGRVDQVVAGLSAATLAIPGIVLAIALVGAFGKTLFSVWLAITIGAIPILVLVTRTQAASLITREFVEASRMLGAKPSRVLVREVMPNVAPFALVFLGLGVALAIGAESGLAILGLAPDGSHTWGAIIASGTSRISDAPHIALIPAAVMTTTIWAVNRLADHVSARLGIRGSLL
;
A
#
# COMPACT_ATOMS: atom_id res chain seq x y z
N MET A 1 -11.33 27.93 -30.60
CA MET A 1 -11.34 26.55 -30.04
C MET A 1 -9.99 26.06 -29.47
N SER A 2 -8.87 26.78 -29.65
CA SER A 2 -7.56 26.35 -29.10
C SER A 2 -7.38 26.57 -27.58
N SER A 3 -8.03 27.59 -27.01
CA SER A 3 -7.80 27.98 -25.60
C SER A 3 -8.58 27.17 -24.56
N ALA A 4 -9.64 26.44 -24.97
CA ALA A 4 -10.44 25.60 -24.07
C ALA A 4 -9.81 24.22 -23.85
N THR A 5 -9.14 23.67 -24.86
CA THR A 5 -8.46 22.38 -24.80
C THR A 5 -7.13 22.47 -24.04
N GLU A 6 -6.42 23.59 -24.15
CA GLU A 6 -5.15 23.83 -23.45
C GLU A 6 -5.31 23.99 -21.93
N ARG A 7 -6.50 24.42 -21.46
CA ARG A 7 -6.79 24.56 -20.03
C ARG A 7 -7.10 23.22 -19.33
N ARG A 8 -7.41 22.15 -20.09
CA ARG A 8 -7.68 20.80 -19.54
C ARG A 8 -6.41 19.98 -19.27
N THR A 9 -5.24 20.36 -19.78
CA THR A 9 -4.03 19.54 -19.70
C THR A 9 -3.08 19.93 -18.56
N ARG A 10 -3.17 21.16 -18.03
CA ARG A 10 -2.32 21.59 -16.91
C ARG A 10 -2.74 20.88 -15.61
N LEU A 11 -1.76 20.31 -14.89
CA LEU A 11 -1.98 19.88 -13.51
C LEU A 11 -2.37 21.14 -12.72
N GLY A 12 -3.60 21.17 -12.20
CA GLY A 12 -3.97 22.18 -11.21
C GLY A 12 -3.09 22.05 -9.96
N VAL A 13 -3.10 23.06 -9.09
CA VAL A 13 -2.30 23.08 -7.85
C VAL A 13 -2.44 21.78 -7.04
N GLY A 14 -3.67 21.28 -6.89
CA GLY A 14 -3.90 20.00 -6.21
C GLY A 14 -3.28 18.78 -6.89
N GLY A 15 -3.14 18.78 -8.22
CA GLY A 15 -2.46 17.72 -8.95
C GLY A 15 -0.94 17.76 -8.78
N ILE A 16 -0.36 18.97 -8.71
CA ILE A 16 1.08 19.15 -8.41
C ILE A 16 1.37 18.67 -7.00
N ILE A 17 0.56 19.08 -6.01
CA ILE A 17 0.69 18.63 -4.61
C ILE A 17 0.58 17.11 -4.50
N ALA A 18 -0.37 16.50 -5.21
CA ALA A 18 -0.53 15.06 -5.22
C ALA A 18 0.70 14.36 -5.83
N LEU A 19 1.22 14.88 -6.94
CA LEU A 19 2.40 14.34 -7.62
C LEU A 19 3.66 14.45 -6.75
N THR A 20 3.88 15.60 -6.12
CA THR A 20 5.02 15.80 -5.21
C THR A 20 4.91 14.88 -4.00
N TRP A 21 3.72 14.73 -3.42
CA TRP A 21 3.49 13.83 -2.29
C TRP A 21 3.76 12.37 -2.64
N VAL A 22 3.18 11.86 -3.72
CA VAL A 22 3.42 10.47 -4.16
C VAL A 22 4.89 10.25 -4.50
N SER A 23 5.54 11.22 -5.14
CA SER A 23 6.97 11.15 -5.45
C SER A 23 7.81 11.11 -4.17
N LEU A 24 7.46 11.89 -3.15
CA LEU A 24 8.11 11.88 -1.85
C LEU A 24 7.94 10.52 -1.15
N VAL A 25 6.72 9.97 -1.13
CA VAL A 25 6.45 8.64 -0.54
C VAL A 25 7.25 7.56 -1.26
N LEU A 26 7.29 7.58 -2.59
CA LEU A 26 8.08 6.63 -3.37
C LEU A 26 9.58 6.82 -3.15
N LEU A 27 10.06 8.05 -3.03
CA LEU A 27 11.45 8.35 -2.71
C LEU A 27 11.81 7.79 -1.33
N LEU A 28 10.97 8.00 -0.32
CA LEU A 28 11.16 7.43 1.02
C LEU A 28 11.10 5.90 1.02
N ALA A 29 10.22 5.31 0.21
CA ALA A 29 10.13 3.85 0.07
C ALA A 29 11.41 3.23 -0.50
N VAL A 30 12.09 3.93 -1.41
CA VAL A 30 13.34 3.46 -2.05
C VAL A 30 14.58 3.85 -1.24
N ALA A 31 14.66 5.10 -0.78
CA ALA A 31 15.80 5.66 -0.07
C ALA A 31 15.78 5.37 1.44
N GLY A 32 14.69 4.83 1.98
CA GLY A 32 14.54 4.51 3.41
C GLY A 32 15.75 3.79 4.03
N PRO A 33 16.31 2.74 3.40
CA PRO A 33 17.50 2.05 3.91
C PRO A 33 18.80 2.89 3.94
N LEU A 34 18.85 3.99 3.17
CA LEU A 34 20.02 4.88 3.10
C LEU A 34 19.93 6.04 4.10
N LEU A 35 18.74 6.31 4.64
CA LEU A 35 18.56 7.39 5.60
C LEU A 35 19.18 7.01 6.95
N PRO A 36 19.84 7.95 7.66
CA PRO A 36 20.42 7.71 8.98
C PRO A 36 19.32 7.70 10.06
N LEU A 37 18.35 6.78 9.93
CA LEU A 37 17.25 6.61 10.86
C LEU A 37 17.53 5.43 11.80
N PRO A 38 17.03 5.47 13.05
CA PRO A 38 17.09 4.33 13.95
C PRO A 38 16.43 3.09 13.34
N ASP A 39 16.93 1.89 13.64
CA ASP A 39 16.33 0.66 13.12
C ASP A 39 14.84 0.54 13.53
N PRO A 40 13.90 0.50 12.56
CA PRO A 40 12.46 0.44 12.83
C PRO A 40 12.03 -0.88 13.49
N SER A 41 12.86 -1.92 13.35
CA SER A 41 12.62 -3.26 13.90
C SER A 41 13.24 -3.47 15.27
N ARG A 42 13.98 -2.48 15.81
CA ARG A 42 14.73 -2.59 17.08
C ARG A 42 13.87 -3.09 18.23
N GLN A 43 14.03 -4.38 18.57
CA GLN A 43 13.35 -4.98 19.71
C GLN A 43 14.14 -4.61 20.97
N ALA A 44 13.46 -4.00 21.94
CA ALA A 44 13.99 -3.50 23.22
C ALA A 44 14.81 -2.18 23.17
N PRO A 45 14.16 -1.04 22.92
CA PRO A 45 14.72 0.30 23.19
C PRO A 45 15.18 0.42 24.65
N CYS A 46 16.09 1.35 24.94
CA CYS A 46 16.74 1.48 26.25
C CYS A 46 15.73 1.62 27.40
N ALA A 47 14.54 2.21 27.13
CA ALA A 47 13.46 2.37 28.11
C ALA A 47 12.76 1.07 28.53
N THR A 48 12.77 0.02 27.69
CA THR A 48 12.09 -1.26 27.98
C THR A 48 12.97 -2.26 28.72
N LYS A 49 14.28 -1.97 28.80
CA LYS A 49 15.27 -2.81 29.47
C LYS A 49 15.34 -2.42 30.94
N GLN A 50 15.08 -3.38 31.83
CA GLN A 50 15.25 -3.14 33.27
C GLN A 50 16.70 -2.71 33.57
N PRO A 51 16.92 -1.66 34.39
CA PRO A 51 18.24 -1.32 34.90
C PRO A 51 18.85 -2.52 35.62
N LYS A 52 20.15 -2.78 35.41
CA LYS A 52 20.86 -3.83 36.13
C LYS A 52 21.63 -3.23 37.29
N PRO A 53 21.76 -3.94 38.43
CA PRO A 53 22.66 -3.53 39.49
C PRO A 53 24.09 -3.51 38.95
N GLU A 54 24.80 -2.41 39.16
CA GLU A 54 26.21 -2.29 38.84
C GLU A 54 26.96 -3.35 39.62
N THR A 55 27.79 -4.13 38.93
CA THR A 55 28.52 -5.24 39.55
C THR A 55 29.98 -4.83 39.70
N GLY A 56 30.50 -4.91 40.93
CA GLY A 56 31.92 -4.63 41.22
C GLY A 56 32.85 -5.69 40.63
N PRO A 57 34.17 -5.49 40.71
CA PRO A 57 35.18 -6.46 40.25
C PRO A 57 35.05 -7.83 40.94
N ASP A 58 34.40 -7.86 42.10
CA ASP A 58 34.13 -9.00 42.97
C ASP A 58 32.80 -9.71 42.68
N GLY A 59 32.03 -9.25 41.68
CA GLY A 59 30.75 -9.85 41.31
C GLY A 59 29.57 -9.42 42.20
N ARG A 60 29.76 -8.49 43.15
CA ARG A 60 28.70 -8.02 44.06
C ARG A 60 28.06 -6.73 43.56
N PRO A 61 26.77 -6.47 43.86
CA PRO A 61 26.14 -5.19 43.56
C PRO A 61 26.87 -4.04 44.26
N VAL A 62 27.22 -2.99 43.52
CA VAL A 62 27.80 -1.76 44.06
C VAL A 62 26.70 -0.99 44.79
N GLU A 63 26.93 -0.68 46.06
CA GLU A 63 25.98 0.06 46.91
C GLU A 63 26.55 1.44 47.24
N VAL A 64 25.74 2.49 47.06
CA VAL A 64 26.09 3.87 47.39
C VAL A 64 24.97 4.45 48.25
N ASP A 65 25.30 4.95 49.45
CA ASP A 65 24.33 5.46 50.44
C ASP A 65 23.19 4.47 50.78
N GLY A 66 23.53 3.18 50.95
CA GLY A 66 22.55 2.15 51.31
C GLY A 66 21.55 1.82 50.20
N ARG A 67 21.86 2.18 48.94
CA ARG A 67 21.07 1.82 47.76
C ARG A 67 21.96 1.16 46.71
N VAL A 68 21.48 0.06 46.15
CA VAL A 68 22.15 -0.61 45.03
C VAL A 68 22.16 0.33 43.84
N ARG A 69 23.36 0.65 43.34
CA ARG A 69 23.55 1.52 42.19
C ARG A 69 23.05 0.78 40.95
N MET A 70 21.98 1.31 40.36
CA MET A 70 21.43 0.81 39.12
C MET A 70 22.14 1.49 37.95
N VAL A 71 22.59 0.70 36.98
CA VAL A 71 23.13 1.19 35.72
C VAL A 71 22.21 0.80 34.55
N PRO A 72 22.06 1.67 33.55
CA PRO A 72 21.39 1.31 32.32
C PRO A 72 22.14 0.15 31.65
N GLN A 73 21.44 -0.64 30.82
CA GLN A 73 22.10 -1.73 30.10
C GLN A 73 23.31 -1.23 29.29
N PRO A 74 24.35 -2.07 29.09
CA PRO A 74 25.52 -1.70 28.31
C PRO A 74 25.12 -1.10 26.96
N GLY A 75 25.60 0.11 26.66
CA GLY A 75 25.29 0.85 25.43
C GLY A 75 24.09 1.80 25.50
N CYS A 76 23.45 1.98 26.66
CA CYS A 76 22.36 2.95 26.86
C CYS A 76 22.75 4.03 27.87
N SER A 77 22.56 5.30 27.54
CA SER A 77 22.62 6.40 28.52
C SER A 77 21.27 6.60 29.22
N PHE A 78 21.27 7.21 30.42
CA PHE A 78 20.02 7.57 31.11
C PHE A 78 19.14 8.52 30.27
N GLN A 79 19.76 9.41 29.50
CA GLN A 79 19.05 10.30 28.60
C GLN A 79 18.36 9.51 27.47
N GLN A 80 19.06 8.58 26.84
CA GLN A 80 18.48 7.70 25.81
C GLN A 80 17.32 6.86 26.35
N ALA A 81 17.43 6.35 27.58
CA ALA A 81 16.33 5.64 28.22
C ALA A 81 15.12 6.54 28.53
N ALA A 82 15.34 7.84 28.75
CA ALA A 82 14.27 8.81 28.92
C ALA A 82 13.62 9.20 27.58
N ASP A 83 14.40 9.29 26.51
CA ASP A 83 13.94 9.62 25.16
C ASP A 83 13.16 8.44 24.54
N ASP A 84 13.62 7.19 24.73
CA ASP A 84 13.01 5.95 24.22
C ASP A 84 11.71 5.54 24.98
N ARG A 85 11.15 6.39 25.84
CA ARG A 85 9.98 6.02 26.66
C ARG A 85 8.78 5.61 25.78
N PRO A 86 8.04 4.54 26.09
CA PRO A 86 6.89 4.13 25.29
C PRO A 86 5.80 5.20 25.17
N GLY A 87 5.49 5.64 23.95
CA GLY A 87 4.53 6.71 23.70
C GLY A 87 5.04 8.09 24.11
N ALA A 88 6.35 8.31 24.09
CA ALA A 88 6.94 9.63 24.23
C ALA A 88 6.42 10.56 23.13
N GLN A 89 6.13 11.80 23.53
CA GLN A 89 5.69 12.85 22.62
C GLN A 89 6.80 13.22 21.62
N PRO A 90 6.45 13.83 20.48
CA PRO A 90 7.42 14.39 19.54
C PRO A 90 8.51 15.22 20.23
N SER A 91 9.77 14.89 19.95
CA SER A 91 10.95 15.55 20.50
C SER A 91 12.06 15.62 19.46
N PRO A 92 13.14 16.40 19.69
CA PRO A 92 14.29 16.40 18.79
C PRO A 92 14.96 15.03 18.64
N ALA A 93 14.86 14.16 19.65
CA ALA A 93 15.35 12.78 19.59
C ALA A 93 14.41 11.87 18.76
N HIS A 94 13.10 12.12 18.83
CA HIS A 94 12.07 11.37 18.10
C HIS A 94 11.08 12.33 17.45
N ALA A 95 11.30 12.69 16.18
CA ALA A 95 10.53 13.74 15.51
C ALA A 95 9.01 13.50 15.49
N PHE A 96 8.58 12.24 15.39
CA PHE A 96 7.17 11.84 15.48
C PHE A 96 6.81 11.22 16.84
N GLY A 97 7.72 11.28 17.81
CA GLY A 97 7.62 10.57 19.07
C GLY A 97 7.94 9.08 18.91
N THR A 98 7.63 8.31 19.94
CA THR A 98 7.88 6.86 19.96
C THR A 98 6.59 6.05 19.90
N ASP A 99 6.73 4.79 19.51
CA ASP A 99 5.63 3.83 19.49
C ASP A 99 5.30 3.26 20.89
N GLN A 100 4.37 2.30 20.92
CA GLN A 100 3.91 1.62 22.14
C GLN A 100 5.00 0.85 22.92
N ILE A 101 6.18 0.62 22.34
CA ILE A 101 7.32 -0.03 22.99
C ILE A 101 8.58 0.84 22.98
N GLY A 102 8.49 2.13 22.62
CA GLY A 102 9.61 3.06 22.67
C GLY A 102 10.46 3.18 21.41
N ARG A 103 10.03 2.62 20.27
CA ARG A 103 10.77 2.74 18.99
C ARG A 103 10.42 4.05 18.28
N ASP A 104 11.37 4.58 17.51
CA ASP A 104 11.18 5.80 16.73
C ASP A 104 10.04 5.68 15.70
N LEU A 105 9.01 6.52 15.83
CA LEU A 105 7.81 6.44 14.98
C LEU A 105 8.10 6.91 13.55
N LEU A 106 8.99 7.90 13.36
CA LEU A 106 9.36 8.41 12.03
C LEU A 106 10.00 7.31 11.19
N SER A 107 10.99 6.62 11.76
CA SER A 107 11.66 5.49 11.12
C SER A 107 10.66 4.40 10.71
N ARG A 108 9.71 4.07 11.60
CA ARG A 108 8.66 3.08 11.28
C ARG A 108 7.74 3.55 10.15
N VAL A 109 7.35 4.82 10.12
CA VAL A 109 6.53 5.39 9.03
C VAL A 109 7.26 5.36 7.70
N VAL A 110 8.55 5.72 7.69
CA VAL A 110 9.42 5.67 6.50
C VAL A 110 9.61 4.23 6.02
N ALA A 111 9.95 3.30 6.91
CA ALA A 111 10.07 1.87 6.58
C ALA A 111 8.73 1.29 6.08
N GLY A 112 7.61 1.75 6.65
CA GLY A 112 6.26 1.38 6.24
C GLY A 112 5.90 1.77 4.83
N SER A 113 6.40 2.91 4.35
CA SER A 113 6.16 3.38 2.97
C SER A 113 6.59 2.34 1.92
N ARG A 114 7.69 1.62 2.17
CA ARG A 114 8.18 0.55 1.31
C ARG A 114 7.26 -0.65 1.28
N ASN A 115 6.84 -1.12 2.45
CA ASN A 115 5.94 -2.28 2.54
C ASN A 115 4.57 -1.96 1.93
N VAL A 116 4.03 -0.77 2.18
CA VAL A 116 2.76 -0.30 1.60
C VAL A 116 2.88 -0.19 0.07
N ALA A 117 3.99 0.33 -0.46
CA ALA A 117 4.22 0.39 -1.90
C ALA A 117 4.26 -1.02 -2.52
N ILE A 118 5.00 -1.96 -1.91
CA ILE A 118 5.09 -3.36 -2.40
C ILE A 118 3.71 -4.01 -2.40
N ILE A 119 2.96 -3.91 -1.30
CA ILE A 119 1.63 -4.51 -1.18
C ILE A 119 0.66 -3.84 -2.17
N ALA A 120 0.47 -2.53 -2.09
CA ALA A 120 -0.58 -1.85 -2.83
C ALA A 120 -0.28 -1.76 -4.33
N PHE A 121 0.91 -1.30 -4.72
CA PHE A 121 1.26 -1.21 -6.14
C PHE A 121 1.51 -2.59 -6.75
N GLY A 122 2.26 -3.45 -6.06
CA GLY A 122 2.59 -4.78 -6.57
C GLY A 122 1.35 -5.65 -6.78
N SER A 123 0.39 -5.62 -5.85
CA SER A 123 -0.81 -6.47 -5.96
C SER A 123 -1.71 -6.05 -7.11
N VAL A 124 -1.94 -4.74 -7.25
CA VAL A 124 -2.81 -4.16 -8.28
C VAL A 124 -2.17 -4.29 -9.65
N MET A 125 -0.86 -4.05 -9.77
CA MET A 125 -0.15 -4.24 -11.04
C MET A 125 -0.21 -5.71 -11.48
N THR A 126 -0.06 -6.66 -10.56
CA THR A 126 -0.19 -8.09 -10.84
C THR A 126 -1.62 -8.44 -11.26
N ALA A 127 -2.63 -7.88 -10.58
CA ALA A 127 -4.03 -8.08 -10.95
C ALA A 127 -4.38 -7.47 -12.33
N ILE A 128 -3.78 -6.33 -12.69
CA ILE A 128 -3.91 -5.73 -14.03
C ILE A 128 -3.32 -6.66 -15.09
N VAL A 129 -2.12 -7.19 -14.86
CA VAL A 129 -1.48 -8.10 -15.82
C VAL A 129 -2.28 -9.39 -15.97
N ILE A 130 -2.60 -10.07 -14.86
CA ILE A 130 -3.30 -11.35 -14.88
C ILE A 130 -4.77 -11.18 -15.28
N GLY A 131 -5.52 -10.40 -14.52
CA GLY A 131 -6.95 -10.18 -14.75
C GLY A 131 -7.22 -9.46 -16.07
N GLY A 132 -6.37 -8.49 -16.43
CA GLY A 132 -6.49 -7.80 -17.71
C GLY A 132 -6.24 -8.71 -18.91
N SER A 133 -5.23 -9.57 -18.84
CA SER A 133 -4.97 -10.54 -19.91
C SER A 133 -6.10 -11.56 -20.03
N ILE A 134 -6.60 -12.08 -18.90
CA ILE A 134 -7.72 -13.03 -18.87
C ILE A 134 -8.99 -12.39 -19.45
N GLY A 135 -9.35 -11.18 -19.04
CA GLY A 135 -10.56 -10.49 -19.50
C GLY A 135 -10.52 -10.13 -20.99
N MET A 136 -9.38 -9.63 -21.48
CA MET A 136 -9.20 -9.37 -22.92
C MET A 136 -9.26 -10.67 -23.74
N ALA A 137 -8.59 -11.73 -23.29
CA ALA A 137 -8.58 -13.01 -23.99
C ALA A 137 -9.97 -13.67 -23.99
N SER A 138 -10.71 -13.63 -22.87
CA SER A 138 -12.05 -14.21 -22.79
C SER A 138 -13.02 -13.50 -23.72
N ALA A 139 -13.01 -12.16 -23.73
CA ALA A 139 -13.83 -11.36 -24.63
C ALA A 139 -13.51 -11.64 -26.11
N PHE A 140 -12.23 -11.83 -26.43
CA PHE A 140 -11.79 -12.08 -27.79
C PHE A 140 -12.15 -13.47 -28.32
N VAL A 141 -12.06 -14.50 -27.47
CA VAL A 141 -12.45 -15.87 -27.82
C VAL A 141 -13.98 -16.01 -27.89
N GLY A 142 -14.69 -15.37 -26.97
CA GLY A 142 -16.16 -15.43 -26.89
C GLY A 142 -16.69 -16.80 -26.48
N GLY A 143 -17.98 -17.02 -26.74
CA GLY A 143 -18.67 -18.31 -26.54
C GLY A 143 -18.63 -18.83 -25.10
N ARG A 144 -18.41 -20.13 -24.93
CA ARG A 144 -18.40 -20.79 -23.61
C ARG A 144 -17.25 -20.36 -22.71
N VAL A 145 -16.08 -20.06 -23.28
CA VAL A 145 -14.91 -19.60 -22.51
C VAL A 145 -15.24 -18.29 -21.81
N ASP A 146 -15.83 -17.35 -22.54
CA ASP A 146 -16.23 -16.07 -21.99
C ASP A 146 -17.31 -16.20 -20.90
N GLN A 147 -18.29 -17.10 -21.09
CA GLN A 147 -19.33 -17.39 -20.10
C GLN A 147 -18.74 -17.98 -18.81
N VAL A 148 -17.79 -18.91 -18.89
CA VAL A 148 -17.14 -19.52 -17.73
C VAL A 148 -16.30 -18.49 -16.98
N VAL A 149 -15.50 -17.69 -17.69
CA VAL A 149 -14.67 -16.65 -17.08
C VAL A 149 -15.54 -15.58 -16.40
N ALA A 150 -16.62 -15.15 -17.04
CA ALA A 150 -17.58 -14.22 -16.45
C ALA A 150 -18.27 -14.82 -15.22
N GLY A 151 -18.67 -16.10 -15.27
CA GLY A 151 -19.28 -16.81 -14.16
C GLY A 151 -18.36 -16.97 -12.95
N LEU A 152 -17.10 -17.38 -13.16
CA LEU A 152 -16.10 -17.49 -12.09
C LEU A 152 -15.79 -16.13 -11.45
N SER A 153 -15.71 -15.08 -12.28
CA SER A 153 -15.51 -13.71 -11.78
C SER A 153 -16.69 -13.26 -10.93
N ALA A 154 -17.93 -13.49 -11.40
CA ALA A 154 -19.14 -13.17 -10.66
C ALA A 154 -19.25 -13.95 -9.34
N ALA A 155 -18.94 -15.25 -9.35
CA ALA A 155 -18.92 -16.08 -8.15
C ALA A 155 -17.89 -15.59 -7.12
N THR A 156 -16.72 -15.15 -7.57
CA THR A 156 -15.68 -14.58 -6.69
C THR A 156 -16.13 -13.24 -6.10
N LEU A 157 -16.73 -12.36 -6.90
CA LEU A 157 -17.25 -11.06 -6.45
C LEU A 157 -18.46 -11.18 -5.51
N ALA A 158 -19.16 -12.31 -5.52
CA ALA A 158 -20.23 -12.59 -4.56
C ALA A 158 -19.69 -12.79 -3.13
N ILE A 159 -18.41 -13.15 -2.98
CA ILE A 159 -17.75 -13.24 -1.67
C ILE A 159 -17.33 -11.82 -1.27
N PRO A 160 -17.72 -11.32 -0.08
CA PRO A 160 -17.24 -10.03 0.41
C PRO A 160 -15.71 -10.00 0.46
N GLY A 161 -15.09 -8.99 -0.18
CA GLY A 161 -13.64 -8.95 -0.39
C GLY A 161 -12.82 -9.06 0.90
N ILE A 162 -13.30 -8.49 2.01
CA ILE A 162 -12.64 -8.61 3.31
C ILE A 162 -12.69 -10.04 3.85
N VAL A 163 -13.78 -10.77 3.65
CA VAL A 163 -13.93 -12.16 4.09
C VAL A 163 -12.98 -13.06 3.31
N LEU A 164 -12.88 -12.86 1.99
CA LEU A 164 -11.91 -13.54 1.14
C LEU A 164 -10.48 -13.27 1.62
N ALA A 165 -10.16 -12.01 1.92
CA ALA A 165 -8.83 -11.63 2.38
C ALA A 165 -8.48 -12.24 3.75
N ILE A 166 -9.42 -12.24 4.71
CA ILE A 166 -9.25 -12.90 6.01
C ILE A 166 -9.00 -14.39 5.84
N ALA A 167 -9.79 -15.07 5.00
CA ALA A 167 -9.63 -16.51 4.76
C ALA A 167 -8.25 -16.84 4.16
N LEU A 168 -7.78 -16.04 3.19
CA LEU A 168 -6.48 -16.25 2.56
C LEU A 168 -5.33 -15.97 3.53
N VAL A 169 -5.34 -14.85 4.25
CA VAL A 169 -4.28 -14.55 5.23
C VAL A 169 -4.29 -15.56 6.38
N GLY A 170 -5.47 -16.00 6.82
CA GLY A 170 -5.61 -17.05 7.82
C GLY A 170 -5.04 -18.40 7.36
N ALA A 171 -5.23 -18.76 6.09
CA ALA A 171 -4.73 -20.01 5.53
C ALA A 171 -3.21 -20.01 5.26
N PHE A 172 -2.66 -18.89 4.78
CA PHE A 172 -1.24 -18.77 4.40
C PHE A 172 -0.36 -18.15 5.50
N GLY A 173 -0.93 -17.75 6.64
CA GLY A 173 -0.23 -17.09 7.74
C GLY A 173 -0.04 -15.58 7.53
N LYS A 174 0.32 -14.87 8.61
CA LYS A 174 0.45 -13.39 8.64
C LYS A 174 1.76 -12.91 8.03
N THR A 175 1.94 -13.09 6.73
CA THR A 175 3.14 -12.63 6.01
C THR A 175 2.82 -11.51 5.03
N LEU A 176 3.83 -10.71 4.67
CA LEU A 176 3.68 -9.66 3.63
C LEU A 176 3.18 -10.28 2.31
N PHE A 177 3.66 -11.47 1.98
CA PHE A 177 3.24 -12.20 0.78
C PHE A 177 1.78 -12.63 0.84
N SER A 178 1.30 -13.14 1.99
CA SER A 178 -0.10 -13.55 2.16
C SER A 178 -1.07 -12.37 1.98
N VAL A 179 -0.74 -11.21 2.54
CA VAL A 179 -1.55 -9.98 2.37
C VAL A 179 -1.52 -9.51 0.91
N TRP A 180 -0.34 -9.47 0.29
CA TRP A 180 -0.21 -9.14 -1.14
C TRP A 180 -1.04 -10.08 -2.02
N LEU A 181 -0.95 -11.40 -1.78
CA LEU A 181 -1.68 -12.43 -2.53
C LEU A 181 -3.19 -12.29 -2.35
N ALA A 182 -3.64 -12.05 -1.12
CA ALA A 182 -5.06 -11.84 -0.81
C ALA A 182 -5.65 -10.67 -1.58
N ILE A 183 -4.94 -9.53 -1.61
CA ILE A 183 -5.36 -8.34 -2.36
C ILE A 183 -5.33 -8.61 -3.87
N THR A 184 -4.28 -9.27 -4.38
CA THR A 184 -4.20 -9.64 -5.81
C THR A 184 -5.37 -10.51 -6.24
N ILE A 185 -5.66 -11.59 -5.51
CA ILE A 185 -6.77 -12.51 -5.83
C ILE A 185 -8.12 -11.77 -5.78
N GLY A 186 -8.33 -10.91 -4.78
CA GLY A 186 -9.54 -10.09 -4.68
C GLY A 186 -9.70 -9.08 -5.82
N ALA A 187 -8.60 -8.56 -6.37
CA ALA A 187 -8.63 -7.58 -7.46
C ALA A 187 -8.81 -8.22 -8.85
N ILE A 188 -8.28 -9.43 -9.09
CA ILE A 188 -8.36 -10.13 -10.39
C ILE A 188 -9.77 -10.11 -11.01
N PRO A 189 -10.86 -10.54 -10.34
CA PRO A 189 -12.17 -10.62 -10.97
C PRO A 189 -12.72 -9.24 -11.38
N ILE A 190 -12.35 -8.18 -10.66
CA ILE A 190 -12.69 -6.80 -11.03
C ILE A 190 -11.99 -6.42 -12.33
N LEU A 191 -10.69 -6.70 -12.45
CA LEU A 191 -9.93 -6.42 -13.66
C LEU A 191 -10.37 -7.28 -14.85
N VAL A 192 -10.71 -8.55 -14.63
CA VAL A 192 -11.30 -9.41 -15.65
C VAL A 192 -12.58 -8.77 -16.19
N LEU A 193 -13.50 -8.37 -15.31
CA LEU A 193 -14.75 -7.74 -15.71
C LEU A 193 -14.52 -6.45 -16.50
N VAL A 194 -13.69 -5.55 -15.99
CA VAL A 194 -13.44 -4.23 -16.62
C VAL A 194 -12.76 -4.38 -17.98
N THR A 195 -11.72 -5.20 -18.07
CA THR A 195 -11.00 -5.35 -19.35
C THR A 195 -11.80 -6.15 -20.37
N ARG A 196 -12.61 -7.11 -19.92
CA ARG A 196 -13.55 -7.87 -20.76
C ARG A 196 -14.59 -6.96 -21.37
N THR A 197 -15.24 -6.10 -20.59
CA THR A 197 -16.28 -5.18 -21.11
C THR A 197 -15.70 -4.21 -22.12
N GLN A 198 -14.50 -3.67 -21.85
CA GLN A 198 -13.83 -2.79 -22.80
C GLN A 198 -13.40 -3.51 -24.08
N ALA A 199 -12.77 -4.68 -23.97
CA ALA A 199 -12.37 -5.48 -25.11
C ALA A 199 -13.57 -5.86 -25.99
N ALA A 200 -14.67 -6.32 -25.39
CA ALA A 200 -15.89 -6.67 -26.10
C ALA A 200 -16.43 -5.49 -26.94
N SER A 201 -16.37 -4.26 -26.42
CA SER A 201 -16.82 -3.07 -27.15
C SER A 201 -15.88 -2.63 -28.29
N LEU A 202 -14.61 -3.04 -28.24
CA LEU A 202 -13.61 -2.71 -29.26
C LEU A 202 -13.59 -3.76 -30.39
N ILE A 203 -13.82 -5.02 -30.06
CA ILE A 203 -13.75 -6.13 -31.02
C ILE A 203 -14.78 -5.99 -32.15
N THR A 204 -15.91 -5.32 -31.90
CA THR A 204 -16.98 -5.08 -32.88
C THR A 204 -16.80 -3.78 -33.68
N ARG A 205 -15.66 -3.08 -33.55
CA ARG A 205 -15.42 -1.82 -34.28
C ARG A 205 -14.80 -2.05 -35.66
N GLU A 206 -15.09 -1.13 -36.58
CA GLU A 206 -14.68 -1.19 -38.00
C GLU A 206 -13.18 -1.39 -38.20
N PHE A 207 -12.31 -0.79 -37.38
CA PHE A 207 -10.86 -0.96 -37.51
C PHE A 207 -10.39 -2.40 -37.19
N VAL A 208 -11.07 -3.08 -36.26
CA VAL A 208 -10.79 -4.49 -35.94
C VAL A 208 -11.27 -5.39 -37.07
N GLU A 209 -12.45 -5.10 -37.62
CA GLU A 209 -13.00 -5.82 -38.77
C GLU A 209 -12.11 -5.66 -40.02
N ALA A 210 -11.68 -4.44 -40.33
CA ALA A 210 -10.74 -4.16 -41.41
C ALA A 210 -9.41 -4.92 -41.24
N SER A 211 -8.84 -4.94 -40.03
CA SER A 211 -7.61 -5.70 -39.72
C SER A 211 -7.80 -7.21 -39.96
N ARG A 212 -8.97 -7.75 -39.60
CA ARG A 212 -9.32 -9.16 -39.87
C ARG A 212 -9.48 -9.44 -41.38
N MET A 213 -10.12 -8.54 -42.13
CA MET A 213 -10.26 -8.65 -43.59
C MET A 213 -8.90 -8.63 -44.31
N LEU A 214 -7.92 -7.90 -43.76
CA LEU A 214 -6.54 -7.89 -44.25
C LEU A 214 -5.73 -9.14 -43.85
N GLY A 215 -6.37 -10.17 -43.27
CA GLY A 215 -5.74 -11.43 -42.91
C GLY A 215 -4.86 -11.37 -41.66
N ALA A 216 -5.05 -10.38 -40.78
CA ALA A 216 -4.30 -10.32 -39.53
C ALA A 216 -4.62 -11.52 -38.62
N LYS A 217 -3.59 -12.17 -38.09
CA LYS A 217 -3.74 -13.28 -37.12
C LYS A 217 -4.50 -12.80 -35.88
N PRO A 218 -5.33 -13.65 -35.25
CA PRO A 218 -6.14 -13.24 -34.10
C PRO A 218 -5.34 -12.67 -32.92
N SER A 219 -4.17 -13.25 -32.63
CA SER A 219 -3.25 -12.72 -31.60
C SER A 219 -2.66 -11.35 -31.97
N ARG A 220 -2.40 -11.10 -33.25
CA ARG A 220 -1.95 -9.79 -33.74
C ARG A 220 -3.04 -8.74 -33.57
N VAL A 221 -4.29 -9.08 -33.88
CA VAL A 221 -5.45 -8.20 -33.68
C VAL A 221 -5.59 -7.86 -32.20
N LEU A 222 -5.54 -8.86 -31.32
CA LEU A 222 -5.67 -8.63 -29.87
C LEU A 222 -4.56 -7.71 -29.33
N VAL A 223 -3.31 -7.95 -29.68
CA VAL A 223 -2.16 -7.21 -29.11
C VAL A 223 -1.95 -5.84 -29.77
N ARG A 224 -2.19 -5.69 -31.07
CA ARG A 224 -1.93 -4.42 -31.78
C ARG A 224 -3.15 -3.53 -31.91
N GLU A 225 -4.34 -4.09 -31.97
CA GLU A 225 -5.57 -3.32 -32.18
C GLU A 225 -6.35 -3.14 -30.87
N VAL A 226 -6.53 -4.20 -30.08
CA VAL A 226 -7.38 -4.14 -28.87
C VAL A 226 -6.62 -3.68 -27.63
N MET A 227 -5.49 -4.32 -27.31
CA MET A 227 -4.73 -4.07 -26.08
C MET A 227 -4.32 -2.59 -25.89
N PRO A 228 -3.83 -1.86 -26.92
CA PRO A 228 -3.46 -0.45 -26.74
C PRO A 228 -4.66 0.45 -26.44
N ASN A 229 -5.86 0.05 -26.87
CA ASN A 229 -7.10 0.77 -26.60
C ASN A 229 -7.69 0.43 -25.21
N VAL A 230 -7.39 -0.74 -24.65
CA VAL A 230 -7.80 -1.12 -23.28
C VAL A 230 -6.81 -0.62 -22.22
N ALA A 231 -5.52 -0.52 -22.54
CA ALA A 231 -4.47 -0.12 -21.61
C ALA A 231 -4.73 1.22 -20.86
N PRO A 232 -5.29 2.28 -21.48
CA PRO A 232 -5.70 3.51 -20.79
C PRO A 232 -6.62 3.26 -19.59
N PHE A 233 -7.57 2.33 -19.69
CA PHE A 233 -8.48 1.98 -18.59
C PHE A 233 -7.75 1.27 -17.46
N ALA A 234 -6.81 0.38 -17.79
CA ALA A 234 -5.98 -0.30 -16.79
C ALA A 234 -5.10 0.71 -16.02
N LEU A 235 -4.58 1.74 -16.68
CA LEU A 235 -3.81 2.82 -16.03
C LEU A 235 -4.66 3.64 -15.05
N VAL A 236 -5.91 3.94 -15.40
CA VAL A 236 -6.82 4.63 -14.46
C VAL A 236 -7.16 3.71 -13.28
N PHE A 237 -7.38 2.42 -13.55
CA PHE A 237 -7.64 1.44 -12.49
C PHE A 237 -6.46 1.29 -11.54
N LEU A 238 -5.21 1.38 -12.02
CA LEU A 238 -4.03 1.29 -11.18
C LEU A 238 -4.08 2.25 -9.99
N GLY A 239 -4.44 3.52 -10.21
CA GLY A 239 -4.53 4.49 -9.13
C GLY A 239 -5.64 4.18 -8.13
N LEU A 240 -6.85 3.92 -8.63
CA LEU A 240 -7.99 3.57 -7.78
C LEU A 240 -7.74 2.26 -6.99
N GLY A 241 -7.19 1.26 -7.66
CA GLY A 241 -6.84 -0.03 -7.08
C GLY A 241 -5.78 0.11 -5.99
N VAL A 242 -4.75 0.93 -6.20
CA VAL A 242 -3.72 1.20 -5.18
C VAL A 242 -4.34 1.83 -3.94
N ALA A 243 -5.21 2.83 -4.11
CA ALA A 243 -5.91 3.44 -2.98
C ALA A 243 -6.76 2.43 -2.18
N LEU A 244 -7.51 1.57 -2.88
CA LEU A 244 -8.29 0.50 -2.27
C LEU A 244 -7.42 -0.55 -1.58
N ALA A 245 -6.28 -0.90 -2.17
CA ALA A 245 -5.34 -1.87 -1.60
C ALA A 245 -4.67 -1.36 -0.31
N ILE A 246 -4.30 -0.07 -0.25
CA ILE A 246 -3.79 0.56 0.99
C ILE A 246 -4.86 0.46 2.09
N GLY A 247 -6.11 0.81 1.77
CA GLY A 247 -7.22 0.72 2.73
C GLY A 247 -7.51 -0.72 3.17
N ALA A 248 -7.48 -1.68 2.24
CA ALA A 248 -7.71 -3.09 2.53
C ALA A 248 -6.64 -3.68 3.46
N GLU A 249 -5.36 -3.38 3.21
CA GLU A 249 -4.24 -3.77 4.09
C GLU A 249 -4.43 -3.21 5.51
N SER A 250 -4.80 -1.94 5.62
CA SER A 250 -5.04 -1.30 6.91
C SER A 250 -6.26 -1.86 7.64
N GLY A 251 -7.33 -2.19 6.91
CA GLY A 251 -8.49 -2.90 7.45
C GLY A 251 -8.11 -4.27 8.02
N LEU A 252 -7.31 -5.05 7.30
CA LEU A 252 -6.78 -6.33 7.78
C LEU A 252 -5.91 -6.16 9.02
N ALA A 253 -5.06 -5.13 9.04
CA ALA A 253 -4.20 -4.84 10.19
C ALA A 253 -5.01 -4.57 11.46
N ILE A 254 -6.09 -3.79 11.37
CA ILE A 254 -7.01 -3.50 12.48
C ILE A 254 -7.73 -4.78 12.94
N LEU A 255 -8.06 -5.69 12.02
CA LEU A 255 -8.63 -7.00 12.32
C LEU A 255 -7.61 -8.00 12.90
N GLY A 256 -6.38 -7.56 13.21
CA GLY A 256 -5.34 -8.40 13.79
C GLY A 256 -4.62 -9.31 12.78
N LEU A 257 -4.76 -9.04 11.48
CA LEU A 257 -4.14 -9.77 10.37
C LEU A 257 -3.00 -8.98 9.72
N ALA A 258 -2.44 -8.01 10.44
CA ALA A 258 -1.22 -7.34 10.03
C ALA A 258 -0.09 -8.38 9.83
N PRO A 259 0.76 -8.23 8.80
CA PRO A 259 1.92 -9.09 8.64
C PRO A 259 2.89 -8.98 9.82
N ASP A 260 3.34 -10.12 10.34
CA ASP A 260 4.22 -10.18 11.51
C ASP A 260 5.57 -9.51 11.23
N GLY A 261 6.06 -8.75 12.22
CA GLY A 261 7.32 -8.00 12.11
C GLY A 261 7.30 -6.84 11.10
N SER A 262 6.22 -6.64 10.35
CA SER A 262 6.14 -5.58 9.35
C SER A 262 5.92 -4.19 9.97
N HIS A 263 6.27 -3.17 9.20
CA HIS A 263 6.12 -1.76 9.58
C HIS A 263 5.06 -1.05 8.74
N THR A 264 4.09 -1.78 8.15
CA THR A 264 3.05 -1.14 7.31
C THR A 264 2.31 -0.06 8.09
N TRP A 265 1.81 0.97 7.39
CA TRP A 265 1.06 2.03 8.05
C TRP A 265 -0.17 1.48 8.76
N GLY A 266 -0.87 0.53 8.16
CA GLY A 266 -1.97 -0.20 8.81
C GLY A 266 -1.58 -0.85 10.13
N ALA A 267 -0.45 -1.55 10.17
CA ALA A 267 0.05 -2.19 11.40
C ALA A 267 0.41 -1.18 12.48
N ILE A 268 1.03 -0.05 12.11
CA ILE A 268 1.36 1.03 13.06
C ILE A 268 0.07 1.63 13.61
N ILE A 269 -0.90 1.97 12.76
CA ILE A 269 -2.21 2.51 13.16
C ILE A 269 -2.90 1.54 14.11
N ALA A 270 -3.02 0.26 13.73
CA ALA A 270 -3.65 -0.77 14.55
C ALA A 270 -3.01 -0.87 15.95
N SER A 271 -1.68 -0.85 16.03
CA SER A 271 -0.97 -0.87 17.33
C SER A 271 -1.28 0.37 18.19
N GLY A 272 -1.40 1.55 17.58
CA GLY A 272 -1.71 2.80 18.28
C GLY A 272 -3.14 2.91 18.80
N THR A 273 -4.10 2.13 18.26
CA THR A 273 -5.51 2.19 18.68
C THR A 273 -5.70 1.93 20.18
N SER A 274 -4.89 1.05 20.77
CA SER A 274 -4.95 0.70 22.20
C SER A 274 -4.52 1.83 23.13
N ARG A 275 -3.74 2.80 22.63
CA ARG A 275 -3.18 3.93 23.40
C ARG A 275 -3.67 5.28 22.90
N ILE A 276 -4.81 5.33 22.20
CA ILE A 276 -5.31 6.56 21.59
C ILE A 276 -5.59 7.67 22.61
N SER A 277 -5.97 7.31 23.84
CA SER A 277 -6.22 8.26 24.93
C SER A 277 -4.95 8.90 25.49
N ASP A 278 -3.83 8.17 25.52
CA ASP A 278 -2.60 8.61 26.17
C ASP A 278 -1.54 9.11 25.17
N ALA A 279 -1.45 8.46 24.02
CA ALA A 279 -0.44 8.68 22.99
C ALA A 279 -1.09 8.64 21.58
N PRO A 280 -2.00 9.60 21.27
CA PRO A 280 -2.77 9.61 20.02
C PRO A 280 -1.88 9.71 18.78
N HIS A 281 -0.68 10.31 18.89
CA HIS A 281 0.26 10.47 17.78
C HIS A 281 0.66 9.14 17.14
N ILE A 282 0.69 8.04 17.91
CA ILE A 282 1.06 6.70 17.42
C ILE A 282 0.10 6.25 16.31
N ALA A 283 -1.19 6.54 16.43
CA ALA A 283 -2.19 6.20 15.42
C ALA A 283 -2.44 7.33 14.42
N LEU A 284 -2.52 8.58 14.90
CA LEU A 284 -2.94 9.73 14.07
C LEU A 284 -1.89 10.12 13.02
N ILE A 285 -0.60 10.09 13.34
CA ILE A 285 0.46 10.43 12.39
C ILE A 285 0.47 9.48 11.18
N PRO A 286 0.58 8.15 11.36
CA PRO A 286 0.53 7.23 10.22
C PRO A 286 -0.83 7.25 9.51
N ALA A 287 -1.94 7.48 10.22
CA ALA A 287 -3.25 7.64 9.59
C ALA A 287 -3.33 8.88 8.70
N ALA A 288 -2.73 10.00 9.11
CA ALA A 288 -2.63 11.20 8.29
C ALA A 288 -1.78 10.94 7.04
N VAL A 289 -0.61 10.31 7.20
CA VAL A 289 0.26 9.93 6.07
C VAL A 289 -0.47 9.02 5.08
N MET A 290 -1.17 8.00 5.58
CA MET A 290 -1.98 7.10 4.77
C MET A 290 -3.10 7.85 4.02
N THR A 291 -3.87 8.67 4.73
CA THR A 291 -5.00 9.42 4.16
C THR A 291 -4.54 10.40 3.08
N THR A 292 -3.47 11.15 3.32
CA THR A 292 -2.88 12.06 2.32
C THR A 292 -2.37 11.28 1.10
N THR A 293 -1.80 10.09 1.31
CA THR A 293 -1.34 9.22 0.22
C THR A 293 -2.51 8.70 -0.63
N ILE A 294 -3.58 8.20 0.01
CA ILE A 294 -4.81 7.75 -0.69
C ILE A 294 -5.42 8.91 -1.48
N TRP A 295 -5.54 10.08 -0.87
CA TRP A 295 -6.05 11.28 -1.54
C TRP A 295 -5.18 11.65 -2.75
N ALA A 296 -3.86 11.67 -2.60
CA ALA A 296 -2.93 12.03 -3.66
C ALA A 296 -3.00 11.04 -4.83
N VAL A 297 -2.99 9.73 -4.56
CA VAL A 297 -3.12 8.69 -5.59
C VAL A 297 -4.45 8.81 -6.34
N ASN A 298 -5.57 8.97 -5.62
CA ASN A 298 -6.88 9.16 -6.25
C ASN A 298 -6.92 10.43 -7.13
N ARG A 299 -6.32 11.52 -6.66
CA ARG A 299 -6.25 12.78 -7.41
C ARG A 299 -5.45 12.63 -8.71
N LEU A 300 -4.36 11.87 -8.68
CA LEU A 300 -3.57 11.54 -9.87
C LEU A 300 -4.35 10.63 -10.82
N ALA A 301 -5.09 9.65 -10.31
CA ALA A 301 -5.93 8.77 -11.12
C ALA A 301 -7.01 9.56 -11.87
N ASP A 302 -7.68 10.49 -11.19
CA ASP A 302 -8.66 11.41 -11.81
C ASP A 302 -8.02 12.27 -12.90
N HIS A 303 -6.80 12.77 -12.67
CA HIS A 303 -6.07 13.58 -13.64
C HIS A 303 -5.67 12.78 -14.89
N VAL A 304 -5.19 11.55 -14.70
CA VAL A 304 -4.88 10.61 -15.79
C VAL A 304 -6.15 10.29 -16.58
N SER A 305 -7.26 9.99 -15.89
CA SER A 305 -8.56 9.72 -16.51
C SER A 305 -9.06 10.90 -17.36
N ALA A 306 -8.92 12.13 -16.84
CA ALA A 306 -9.30 13.34 -17.56
C ALA A 306 -8.43 13.57 -18.82
N ARG A 307 -7.12 13.32 -18.74
CA ARG A 307 -6.20 13.45 -19.89
C ARG A 307 -6.46 12.41 -20.97
N LEU A 308 -6.85 11.21 -20.58
CA LEU A 308 -7.16 10.11 -21.50
C LEU A 308 -8.59 10.23 -22.09
N GLY A 309 -9.38 11.22 -21.68
CA GLY A 309 -10.71 11.47 -22.23
C GLY A 309 -11.76 10.42 -21.86
N ILE A 310 -11.47 9.52 -20.92
CA ILE A 310 -12.32 8.36 -20.60
C ILE A 310 -13.70 8.77 -20.06
N ARG A 311 -13.80 9.90 -19.37
CA ARG A 311 -15.09 10.44 -18.88
C ARG A 311 -15.93 11.11 -19.98
N GLY A 312 -15.33 11.51 -21.12
CA GLY A 312 -16.03 12.23 -22.19
C GLY A 312 -16.83 11.34 -23.14
N SER A 313 -16.68 10.02 -23.06
CA SER A 313 -17.36 9.04 -23.93
C SER A 313 -18.51 8.31 -23.22
N LEU A 314 -18.83 8.66 -21.97
CA LEU A 314 -19.87 8.04 -21.13
C LEU A 314 -21.06 8.97 -20.86
N LEU A 315 -21.04 10.20 -21.40
CA LEU A 315 -22.13 11.18 -21.42
C LEU A 315 -22.35 11.64 -22.86
#